data_AF-A0A1F8JQD5-F1
#
_entry.id   AF-A0A1F8JQD5-F1
#
_cell.length_a   1.000
_cell.length_b   1.000
_cell.length_c   1.000
_cell.angle_alpha   90.00
_cell.angle_beta   90.00
_cell.angle_gamma   90.00
#
_symmetry.space_group_name_H-M   'P 1'
#
loop_
_entity.id
_entity.type
_entity.pdbx_description
1 polymer ?
#
loop_
_entity_poly.entity_id
_entity_poly.type
_entity_poly.pdbx_seq_one_letter_code
_entity_poly.pdbx_strand_id
1 'polypeptide(L)'
;MEPAPTNSKLSSLLELFLFHKKEVFIGLAVVGAGLGLGIGYFQSGPSVEEYGIAKAAFAKWEASPEDEMLYQEMKKSVSKTPPFEVQHQSFVAQKLLDLKKIDAAIPLAEKALRRTKKEAPFHAQFGETSILIEQGAYQQALERAVALKEQMRFLPLSADLISGGEVLHAYNLIRIASLQQILKNGPGERAAWKEIEELFQSKKELAELVLSSFSEKQMSLRDYIEERKKQSS
;
A
#
# COMPACT_ATOMS: atom_id res chain seq x y z
N MET A 1 -52.63 -32.29 52.95
CA MET A 1 -51.39 -31.54 53.26
C MET A 1 -50.33 -32.03 52.31
N GLU A 2 -50.13 -31.32 51.20
CA GLU A 2 -49.03 -31.61 50.26
C GLU A 2 -47.71 -31.06 50.83
N PRO A 3 -46.61 -31.84 50.79
CA PRO A 3 -45.31 -31.36 51.23
C PRO A 3 -44.77 -30.31 50.25
N ALA A 4 -44.27 -29.20 50.80
CA ALA A 4 -43.64 -28.15 50.01
C ALA A 4 -42.48 -28.71 49.17
N PRO A 5 -42.40 -28.40 47.85
CA PRO A 5 -41.35 -28.90 47.00
C PRO A 5 -39.99 -28.42 47.51
N THR A 6 -39.11 -29.40 47.66
CA THR A 6 -37.87 -29.37 48.40
C THR A 6 -36.80 -28.47 47.76
N ASN A 7 -36.06 -27.80 48.64
CA ASN A 7 -34.81 -27.05 48.46
C ASN A 7 -33.67 -27.82 47.73
N SER A 8 -33.91 -29.00 47.15
CA SER A 8 -32.86 -29.89 46.64
C SER A 8 -32.16 -29.38 45.39
N LYS A 9 -32.85 -28.56 44.58
CA LYS A 9 -32.24 -27.91 43.40
C LYS A 9 -31.31 -26.75 43.79
N LEU A 10 -31.60 -26.06 44.88
CA LEU A 10 -30.76 -24.98 45.40
C LEU A 10 -29.50 -25.53 46.08
N SER A 11 -29.63 -26.63 46.82
CA SER A 11 -28.47 -27.29 47.44
C SER A 11 -27.55 -27.93 46.41
N SER A 12 -28.08 -28.57 45.36
CA SER A 12 -27.25 -29.16 44.30
C SER A 12 -26.50 -28.12 43.48
N LEU A 13 -27.12 -26.96 43.20
CA LEU A 13 -26.44 -25.84 42.54
C LEU A 13 -25.35 -25.22 43.42
N LEU A 14 -25.56 -25.12 44.73
CA LEU A 14 -24.56 -24.62 45.68
C LEU A 14 -23.37 -25.57 45.83
N GLU A 15 -23.59 -26.88 45.86
CA GLU A 15 -22.50 -27.87 45.91
C GLU A 15 -21.70 -27.89 44.60
N LEU A 16 -22.38 -27.80 43.45
CA LEU A 16 -21.72 -27.74 42.15
C LEU A 16 -20.87 -26.46 42.02
N PHE A 17 -21.38 -25.34 42.53
CA PHE A 17 -20.68 -24.06 42.60
C PHE A 17 -19.48 -24.09 43.55
N LEU A 18 -19.60 -24.74 44.71
CA LEU A 18 -18.49 -24.90 45.66
C LEU A 18 -17.39 -25.82 45.10
N PHE A 19 -17.77 -26.89 44.39
CA PHE A 19 -16.84 -27.83 43.77
C PHE A 19 -16.00 -27.17 42.66
N HIS A 20 -16.63 -26.34 41.83
CA HIS A 20 -15.98 -25.64 40.73
C HIS A 20 -15.53 -24.22 41.10
N LYS A 21 -15.56 -23.84 42.38
CA LYS A 21 -15.29 -22.45 42.84
C LYS A 21 -13.94 -21.92 42.34
N LYS A 22 -12.91 -22.77 42.28
CA LYS A 22 -11.59 -22.40 41.72
C LYS A 22 -11.65 -22.15 40.21
N GLU A 23 -12.36 -23.00 39.47
CA GLU A 23 -12.48 -22.89 38.00
C GLU A 23 -13.36 -21.70 37.58
N VAL A 24 -14.46 -21.45 38.31
CA VAL A 24 -15.30 -20.26 38.14
C VAL A 24 -14.52 -18.98 38.45
N PHE A 25 -13.71 -18.99 39.51
CA PHE A 25 -12.87 -17.84 39.86
C PHE A 25 -11.78 -17.57 38.82
N ILE A 26 -11.13 -18.63 38.28
CA ILE A 26 -10.15 -18.52 37.19
C ILE A 26 -10.84 -17.98 35.92
N GLY A 27 -12.02 -18.50 35.56
CA GLY A 27 -12.79 -18.01 34.41
C GLY A 27 -13.14 -16.53 34.51
N LEU A 28 -13.62 -16.08 35.67
CA LEU A 28 -13.91 -14.67 35.93
C LEU A 28 -12.65 -13.79 35.91
N ALA A 29 -11.53 -14.27 36.46
CA ALA A 29 -10.26 -13.55 36.43
C ALA A 29 -9.74 -13.36 35.01
N VAL A 30 -9.85 -14.38 34.14
CA VAL A 30 -9.44 -14.29 32.73
C VAL A 30 -10.32 -13.31 31.95
N VAL A 31 -11.64 -13.34 32.16
CA VAL A 31 -12.57 -12.36 31.54
C VAL A 31 -12.28 -10.95 32.04
N GLY A 32 -12.08 -10.76 33.34
CA GLY A 32 -11.74 -9.47 33.94
C GLY A 32 -10.41 -8.91 33.42
N ALA A 33 -9.38 -9.75 33.32
CA ALA A 33 -8.11 -9.37 32.73
C ALA A 33 -8.24 -9.03 31.23
N GLY A 34 -9.01 -9.82 30.47
CA GLY A 34 -9.31 -9.56 29.06
C GLY A 34 -10.05 -8.23 28.85
N LEU A 35 -11.05 -7.92 29.69
CA LEU A 35 -11.76 -6.64 29.66
C LEU A 35 -10.86 -5.48 30.09
N GLY A 36 -10.03 -5.65 31.12
CA GLY A 36 -9.07 -4.63 31.56
C GLY A 36 -8.04 -4.31 30.47
N LEU A 37 -7.52 -5.33 29.79
CA LEU A 37 -6.63 -5.15 28.63
C LEU A 37 -7.36 -4.50 27.45
N GLY A 38 -8.61 -4.88 27.18
CA GLY A 38 -9.44 -4.26 26.14
C GLY A 38 -9.70 -2.78 26.42
N ILE A 39 -10.11 -2.43 27.63
CA ILE A 39 -10.36 -1.03 28.04
C ILE A 39 -9.05 -0.22 28.00
N GLY A 40 -7.94 -0.79 28.51
CA GLY A 40 -6.64 -0.14 28.44
C GLY A 40 -6.20 0.13 26.99
N TYR A 41 -6.43 -0.82 26.09
CA TYR A 41 -6.15 -0.66 24.66
C TYR A 41 -7.01 0.45 24.03
N PHE A 42 -8.31 0.47 24.31
CA PHE A 42 -9.22 1.50 23.79
C PHE A 42 -9.00 2.90 24.38
N GLN A 43 -8.53 3.00 25.63
CA GLN A 43 -8.19 4.29 26.26
C GLN A 43 -6.82 4.82 25.84
N SER A 44 -5.92 3.95 25.35
CA SER A 44 -4.58 4.33 24.89
C SER A 44 -4.49 4.74 23.42
N GLY A 45 -5.60 4.64 22.67
CA GLY A 45 -5.70 5.13 21.29
C GLY A 45 -5.92 6.65 21.21
N PRO A 46 -5.65 7.28 20.05
CA PRO A 46 -5.95 8.69 19.85
C PRO A 46 -7.44 8.95 20.08
N SER A 47 -7.75 10.06 20.74
CA SER A 47 -9.14 10.43 21.02
C SER A 47 -9.92 10.68 19.72
N VAL A 48 -11.24 10.50 19.77
CA VAL A 48 -12.14 10.81 18.63
C VAL A 48 -11.95 12.26 18.16
N GLU A 49 -11.71 13.17 19.10
CA GLU A 49 -11.42 14.57 18.83
C GLU A 49 -10.11 14.74 18.03
N GLU A 50 -9.01 14.11 18.46
CA GLU A 50 -7.72 14.15 17.75
C GLU A 50 -7.84 13.59 16.33
N TYR A 51 -8.58 12.50 16.15
CA TYR A 51 -8.85 11.95 14.82
C TYR A 51 -9.64 12.94 13.95
N GLY A 52 -10.65 13.60 14.52
CA GLY A 52 -11.41 14.66 13.85
C GLY A 52 -10.53 15.84 13.42
N ILE A 53 -9.64 16.30 14.29
CA ILE A 53 -8.68 17.38 14.00
C ILE A 53 -7.71 16.95 12.89
N ALA A 54 -7.13 15.75 12.97
CA ALA A 54 -6.22 15.22 11.96
C ALA A 54 -6.90 15.13 10.58
N LYS A 55 -8.13 14.63 10.53
CA LYS A 55 -8.93 14.55 9.29
C LYS A 55 -9.23 15.93 8.70
N ALA A 56 -9.62 16.89 9.54
CA ALA A 56 -9.90 18.25 9.09
C ALA A 56 -8.63 18.95 8.56
N ALA A 57 -7.50 18.82 9.27
CA ALA A 57 -6.22 19.39 8.84
C ALA A 57 -5.73 18.76 7.53
N PHE A 58 -5.88 17.45 7.38
CA PHE A 58 -5.57 16.74 6.13
C PHE A 58 -6.42 17.24 4.96
N ALA A 59 -7.74 17.34 5.13
CA ALA A 59 -8.64 17.80 4.07
C ALA A 59 -8.33 19.26 3.65
N LYS A 60 -7.97 20.14 4.60
CA LYS A 60 -7.55 21.52 4.31
C LYS A 60 -6.29 21.55 3.45
N TRP A 61 -5.26 20.80 3.83
CA TRP A 61 -4.03 20.72 3.05
C TRP A 61 -4.25 20.06 1.69
N GLU A 62 -5.06 19.01 1.61
CA GLU A 62 -5.36 18.32 0.34
C GLU A 62 -6.02 19.26 -0.69
N ALA A 63 -6.85 20.20 -0.23
CA ALA A 63 -7.45 21.23 -1.08
C ALA A 63 -6.45 22.31 -1.57
N SER A 64 -5.28 22.43 -0.94
CA SER A 64 -4.25 23.42 -1.26
C SER A 64 -2.85 22.88 -0.94
N PRO A 65 -2.38 21.84 -1.66
CA PRO A 65 -1.23 21.05 -1.25
C PRO A 65 0.10 21.82 -1.32
N GLU A 66 0.11 22.94 -2.05
CA GLU A 66 1.24 23.86 -2.19
C GLU A 66 1.47 24.71 -0.92
N ASP A 67 0.44 24.91 -0.11
CA ASP A 67 0.50 25.75 1.09
C ASP A 67 1.33 25.05 2.18
N GLU A 68 2.51 25.59 2.44
CA GLU A 68 3.45 25.05 3.42
C GLU A 68 2.94 25.15 4.86
N MET A 69 2.17 26.19 5.19
CA MET A 69 1.59 26.32 6.53
C MET A 69 0.55 25.23 6.79
N LEU A 70 -0.31 24.97 5.80
CA LEU A 70 -1.29 23.88 5.89
C LEU A 70 -0.61 22.51 5.94
N TYR A 71 0.50 22.32 5.21
CA TYR A 71 1.29 21.10 5.29
C TYR A 71 1.85 20.86 6.70
N GLN A 72 2.44 21.89 7.33
CA GLN A 72 2.98 21.77 8.69
C GLN A 72 1.88 21.56 9.73
N GLU A 73 0.71 22.22 9.59
CA GLU A 73 -0.46 22.02 10.46
C GLU A 73 -0.99 20.58 10.35
N MET A 74 -1.14 20.09 9.12
CA MET A 74 -1.53 18.70 8.83
C MET A 74 -0.54 17.73 9.45
N LYS A 75 0.77 17.89 9.19
CA LYS A 75 1.82 17.01 9.72
C LYS A 75 1.80 16.95 11.25
N LYS A 76 1.68 18.11 11.91
CA LYS A 76 1.57 18.19 13.37
C LYS A 76 0.33 17.45 13.89
N SER A 77 -0.82 17.66 13.26
CA SER A 77 -2.09 17.05 13.69
C SER A 77 -2.08 15.53 13.47
N VAL A 78 -1.63 15.09 12.30
CA VAL A 78 -1.57 13.68 11.91
C VAL A 78 -0.54 12.89 12.75
N SER A 79 0.56 13.51 13.19
CA SER A 79 1.55 12.86 14.06
C SER A 79 1.00 12.38 15.40
N LYS A 80 -0.12 12.96 15.86
CA LYS A 80 -0.83 12.54 17.08
C LYS A 80 -1.80 11.39 16.85
N THR A 81 -2.01 11.00 15.60
CA THR A 81 -2.96 9.95 15.21
C THR A 81 -2.26 8.93 14.30
N PRO A 82 -1.37 8.07 14.85
CA PRO A 82 -0.55 7.16 14.05
C PRO A 82 -1.32 6.26 13.06
N PRO A 83 -2.51 5.71 13.40
CA PRO A 83 -3.31 4.96 12.42
C PRO A 83 -3.72 5.80 11.20
N PHE A 84 -4.09 7.07 11.43
CA PHE A 84 -4.45 8.00 10.36
C PHE A 84 -3.24 8.37 9.50
N GLU A 85 -2.08 8.62 10.14
CA GLU A 85 -0.81 8.85 9.44
C GLU A 85 -0.50 7.69 8.50
N VAL A 86 -0.52 6.46 9.02
CA VAL A 86 -0.21 5.24 8.26
C VAL A 86 -1.11 5.07 7.04
N GLN A 87 -2.41 5.35 7.20
CA GLN A 87 -3.40 5.24 6.13
C GLN A 87 -3.16 6.23 4.99
N HIS A 88 -2.77 7.47 5.29
CA HIS A 88 -2.64 8.54 4.30
C HIS A 88 -1.21 8.76 3.81
N GLN A 89 -0.24 8.06 4.40
CA GLN A 89 1.18 8.31 4.15
C GLN A 89 1.58 8.21 2.67
N SER A 90 1.11 7.19 1.96
CA SER A 90 1.44 6.99 0.54
C SER A 90 0.89 8.12 -0.33
N PHE A 91 -0.33 8.58 -0.02
CA PHE A 91 -0.96 9.69 -0.72
C PHE A 91 -0.21 11.00 -0.48
N VAL A 92 0.15 11.30 0.78
CA VAL A 92 0.94 12.49 1.11
C VAL A 92 2.29 12.46 0.38
N ALA A 93 2.97 11.31 0.40
CA ALA A 93 4.24 11.14 -0.30
C ALA A 93 4.09 11.40 -1.81
N GLN A 94 3.07 10.83 -2.45
CA GLN A 94 2.80 11.03 -3.88
C GLN A 94 2.54 12.51 -4.19
N LYS A 95 1.68 13.18 -3.42
CA LYS A 95 1.43 14.61 -3.61
C LYS A 95 2.72 15.43 -3.49
N LEU A 96 3.56 15.17 -2.50
CA LEU A 96 4.83 15.88 -2.35
C LEU A 96 5.79 15.63 -3.52
N LEU A 97 5.79 14.43 -4.13
CA LEU A 97 6.54 14.14 -5.36
C LEU A 97 6.00 14.95 -6.55
N ASP A 98 4.68 15.03 -6.71
CA ASP A 98 4.03 15.84 -7.75
C ASP A 98 4.45 17.31 -7.63
N LEU A 99 4.55 17.81 -6.40
CA LEU A 99 5.01 19.16 -6.05
C LEU A 99 6.54 19.35 -6.06
N LYS A 100 7.30 18.33 -6.47
CA LYS A 100 8.77 18.35 -6.46
C LYS A 100 9.41 18.62 -5.09
N LYS A 101 8.68 18.38 -3.99
CA LYS A 101 9.17 18.43 -2.60
C LYS A 101 9.83 17.08 -2.23
N ILE A 102 10.86 16.70 -2.97
CA ILE A 102 11.49 15.36 -2.93
C ILE A 102 11.99 14.99 -1.53
N ASP A 103 12.67 15.91 -0.83
CA ASP A 103 13.22 15.66 0.51
C ASP A 103 12.16 15.34 1.57
N ALA A 104 10.97 15.94 1.44
CA ALA A 104 9.84 15.66 2.34
C ALA A 104 9.09 14.38 1.95
N ALA A 105 9.06 14.05 0.66
CA ALA A 105 8.34 12.89 0.13
C ALA A 105 9.05 11.57 0.44
N ILE A 106 10.37 11.51 0.27
CA ILE A 106 11.13 10.24 0.34
C ILE A 106 10.95 9.53 1.70
N PRO A 107 11.13 10.18 2.86
CA PRO A 107 10.97 9.48 4.15
C PRO A 107 9.57 8.90 4.33
N LEU A 108 8.55 9.57 3.77
CA LEU A 108 7.17 9.09 3.82
C LEU A 108 6.96 7.89 2.89
N ALA A 109 7.46 7.98 1.66
CA ALA A 109 7.40 6.90 0.68
C ALA A 109 8.11 5.64 1.20
N GLU A 110 9.33 5.76 1.73
CA GLU A 110 10.08 4.63 2.27
C GLU A 110 9.36 3.94 3.45
N LYS A 111 8.79 4.73 4.38
CA LYS A 111 8.06 4.16 5.52
C LYS A 111 6.76 3.47 5.06
N ALA A 112 6.10 3.96 4.00
CA ALA A 112 4.98 3.26 3.37
C ALA A 112 5.43 1.95 2.68
N LEU A 113 6.48 2.00 1.86
CA LEU A 113 7.00 0.85 1.12
C LEU A 113 7.51 -0.27 2.04
N ARG A 114 8.10 0.06 3.19
CA ARG A 114 8.50 -0.94 4.20
C ARG A 114 7.32 -1.80 4.68
N ARG A 115 6.12 -1.24 4.75
CA ARG A 115 4.90 -2.00 5.09
C ARG A 115 4.44 -2.84 3.92
N THR A 116 4.34 -2.22 2.74
CA THR A 116 3.96 -2.90 1.49
C THR A 116 4.87 -4.07 1.16
N LYS A 117 6.16 -4.01 1.49
CA LYS A 117 7.14 -5.07 1.20
C LYS A 117 6.78 -6.44 1.79
N LYS A 118 6.05 -6.47 2.90
CA LYS A 118 5.61 -7.73 3.54
C LYS A 118 4.47 -8.40 2.78
N GLU A 119 3.57 -7.60 2.20
CA GLU A 119 2.32 -8.07 1.60
C GLU A 119 2.44 -8.18 0.07
N ALA A 120 3.16 -7.24 -0.54
CA ALA A 120 3.31 -7.09 -1.98
C ALA A 120 4.76 -6.71 -2.33
N PRO A 121 5.73 -7.64 -2.19
CA PRO A 121 7.16 -7.34 -2.33
C PRO A 121 7.54 -6.74 -3.68
N PHE A 122 6.93 -7.21 -4.78
CA PHE A 122 7.20 -6.65 -6.12
C PHE A 122 6.68 -5.23 -6.29
N HIS A 123 5.51 -4.91 -5.72
CA HIS A 123 4.98 -3.54 -5.72
C HIS A 123 5.88 -2.62 -4.88
N ALA A 124 6.39 -3.12 -3.75
CA ALA A 124 7.35 -2.37 -2.95
C ALA A 124 8.65 -2.11 -3.72
N GLN A 125 9.24 -3.12 -4.37
CA GLN A 125 10.44 -2.92 -5.20
C GLN A 125 10.20 -1.97 -6.38
N PHE A 126 9.02 -2.06 -7.01
CA PHE A 126 8.62 -1.13 -8.06
C PHE A 126 8.54 0.31 -7.53
N GLY A 127 7.98 0.52 -6.34
CA GLY A 127 7.94 1.84 -5.68
C GLY A 127 9.32 2.34 -5.22
N GLU A 128 10.17 1.46 -4.68
CA GLU A 128 11.56 1.77 -4.32
C GLU A 128 12.36 2.22 -5.56
N THR A 129 12.06 1.63 -6.73
CA THR A 129 12.66 2.06 -8.00
C THR A 129 12.13 3.43 -8.44
N SER A 130 10.85 3.75 -8.23
CA SER A 130 10.33 5.11 -8.49
C SER A 130 11.08 6.17 -7.68
N ILE A 131 11.42 5.89 -6.42
CA ILE A 131 12.19 6.81 -5.58
C ILE A 131 13.55 7.11 -6.21
N LEU A 132 14.26 6.10 -6.74
CA LEU A 132 15.54 6.29 -7.43
C LEU A 132 15.39 7.17 -8.68
N ILE A 133 14.27 7.04 -9.41
CA ILE A 133 13.97 7.88 -10.58
C ILE A 133 13.81 9.34 -10.17
N GLU A 134 13.02 9.61 -9.12
CA GLU A 134 12.81 10.97 -8.60
C GLU A 134 14.09 11.59 -8.03
N GLN A 135 15.03 10.77 -7.55
CA GLN A 135 16.36 11.20 -7.11
C GLN A 135 17.36 11.40 -8.27
N GLY A 136 16.97 11.12 -9.52
CA GLY A 136 17.85 11.19 -10.69
C GLY A 136 18.89 10.05 -10.77
N ALA A 137 18.76 9.01 -9.93
CA ALA A 137 19.65 7.84 -9.92
C ALA A 137 19.27 6.83 -11.02
N TYR A 138 19.19 7.28 -12.27
CA TYR A 138 18.59 6.53 -13.40
C TYR A 138 19.28 5.19 -13.68
N GLN A 139 20.61 5.12 -13.59
CA GLN A 139 21.34 3.87 -13.80
C GLN A 139 20.99 2.81 -12.74
N GLN A 140 20.95 3.20 -11.47
CA GLN A 140 20.55 2.30 -10.38
C GLN A 140 19.07 1.91 -10.50
N ALA A 141 18.21 2.86 -10.91
CA ALA A 141 16.81 2.58 -11.17
C ALA A 141 16.64 1.55 -12.29
N LEU A 142 17.44 1.64 -13.37
CA LEU A 142 17.41 0.68 -14.47
C LEU A 142 17.84 -0.71 -14.00
N GLU A 143 18.95 -0.81 -13.26
CA GLU A 143 19.43 -2.07 -12.71
C GLU A 143 18.37 -2.75 -11.82
N ARG A 144 17.70 -1.98 -10.95
CA ARG A 144 16.61 -2.52 -10.12
C ARG A 144 15.38 -2.91 -10.92
N ALA A 145 15.00 -2.13 -11.93
CA ALA A 145 13.88 -2.47 -12.80
C ALA A 145 14.14 -3.76 -13.58
N VAL A 146 15.35 -3.94 -14.12
CA VAL A 146 15.76 -5.19 -14.80
C VAL A 146 15.77 -6.37 -13.81
N ALA A 147 16.33 -6.19 -12.61
CA ALA A 147 16.32 -7.24 -11.59
C ALA A 147 14.89 -7.65 -11.20
N LEU A 148 13.98 -6.69 -11.04
CA LEU A 148 12.57 -6.95 -10.76
C LEU A 148 11.91 -7.72 -11.92
N LYS A 149 12.20 -7.36 -13.17
CA LYS A 149 11.71 -8.07 -14.37
C LYS A 149 12.07 -9.56 -14.32
N GLU A 150 13.34 -9.87 -14.03
CA GLU A 150 13.82 -11.25 -13.95
C GLU A 150 13.19 -12.01 -12.76
N GLN A 151 12.95 -11.35 -11.62
CA GLN A 151 12.26 -11.97 -10.49
C GLN A 151 10.80 -12.33 -10.83
N MET A 152 10.12 -11.48 -11.60
CA MET A 152 8.72 -11.70 -11.97
C MET A 152 8.52 -12.79 -13.02
N ARG A 153 9.56 -13.14 -13.79
CA ARG A 153 9.53 -14.18 -14.82
C ARG A 153 9.17 -15.56 -14.28
N PHE A 154 9.47 -15.83 -13.02
CA PHE A 154 9.25 -17.12 -12.36
C PHE A 154 7.88 -17.24 -11.69
N LEU A 155 7.03 -16.21 -11.77
CA LEU A 155 5.69 -16.29 -11.22
C LEU A 155 4.77 -17.06 -12.17
N PRO A 156 3.97 -18.01 -11.66
CA PRO A 156 2.93 -18.63 -12.46
C PRO A 156 1.93 -17.56 -12.88
N LEU A 157 2.02 -17.15 -14.14
CA LEU A 157 1.02 -16.29 -14.77
C LEU A 157 -0.24 -17.14 -14.94
N SER A 158 -1.31 -16.79 -14.24
CA SER A 158 -2.58 -17.50 -14.35
C SER A 158 -3.09 -17.37 -15.78
N ALA A 159 -3.52 -18.46 -16.39
CA ALA A 159 -3.98 -18.45 -17.77
C ALA A 159 -5.34 -17.75 -17.95
N ASP A 160 -6.14 -17.67 -16.88
CA ASP A 160 -7.58 -17.38 -16.99
C ASP A 160 -7.98 -15.99 -16.49
N LEU A 161 -7.09 -15.26 -15.80
CA LEU A 161 -7.36 -13.91 -15.30
C LEU A 161 -6.12 -13.02 -15.37
N ILE A 162 -6.32 -11.75 -15.75
CA ILE A 162 -5.27 -10.72 -15.60
C ILE A 162 -4.94 -10.60 -14.13
N SER A 163 -3.75 -11.03 -13.75
CA SER A 163 -3.26 -10.88 -12.38
C SER A 163 -2.65 -9.49 -12.20
N GLY A 164 -2.73 -8.93 -10.98
CA GLY A 164 -2.03 -7.68 -10.65
C GLY A 164 -0.52 -7.75 -10.93
N GLY A 165 0.07 -8.95 -10.91
CA GLY A 165 1.46 -9.19 -11.29
C GLY A 165 1.76 -8.93 -12.78
N GLU A 166 0.82 -9.20 -13.68
CA GLU A 166 1.00 -8.97 -15.12
C GLU A 166 0.95 -7.49 -15.48
N VAL A 167 0.03 -6.76 -14.86
CA VAL A 167 -0.07 -5.31 -15.00
C VAL A 167 1.21 -4.65 -14.47
N LEU A 168 1.69 -5.07 -13.30
CA LEU A 168 2.95 -4.60 -12.74
C LEU A 168 4.14 -4.92 -13.67
N HIS A 169 4.16 -6.11 -14.28
CA HIS A 169 5.21 -6.51 -15.20
C HIS A 169 5.25 -5.61 -16.44
N ALA A 170 4.09 -5.36 -17.06
CA ALA A 170 3.97 -4.46 -18.20
C ALA A 170 4.46 -3.04 -17.85
N TYR A 171 4.06 -2.51 -16.69
CA TYR A 171 4.55 -1.21 -16.23
C TYR A 171 6.06 -1.17 -15.98
N ASN A 172 6.62 -2.26 -15.45
CA ASN A 172 8.05 -2.35 -15.24
C ASN A 172 8.83 -2.40 -16.57
N LEU A 173 8.30 -3.06 -17.60
CA LEU A 173 8.89 -3.03 -18.94
C LEU A 173 8.86 -1.61 -19.54
N ILE A 174 7.73 -0.90 -19.45
CA ILE A 174 7.61 0.48 -19.92
C ILE A 174 8.66 1.36 -19.22
N ARG A 175 8.81 1.20 -17.90
CA ARG A 175 9.84 1.90 -17.14
C ARG A 175 11.26 1.59 -17.64
N ILE A 176 11.58 0.32 -17.91
CA ILE A 176 12.89 -0.06 -18.43
C ILE A 176 13.14 0.67 -19.76
N ALA A 177 12.17 0.67 -20.68
CA ALA A 177 12.30 1.38 -21.94
C ALA A 177 12.57 2.88 -21.75
N SER A 178 11.79 3.54 -20.89
CA SER A 178 11.97 4.97 -20.56
C SER A 178 13.33 5.26 -19.89
N LEU A 179 13.81 4.38 -19.02
CA LEU A 179 15.12 4.55 -18.38
C LEU A 179 16.28 4.38 -19.37
N GLN A 180 16.18 3.40 -20.27
CA GLN A 180 17.16 3.23 -21.34
C GLN A 180 17.21 4.46 -22.26
N GLN A 181 16.04 5.04 -22.56
CA GLN A 181 15.93 6.29 -23.31
C GLN A 181 16.65 7.45 -22.60
N ILE A 182 16.36 7.67 -21.31
CA ILE A 182 16.99 8.73 -20.50
C ILE A 182 18.53 8.58 -20.50
N LEU A 183 19.00 7.33 -20.43
CA LEU A 183 20.43 6.98 -20.46
C LEU A 183 21.02 6.94 -21.88
N LYS A 184 20.24 7.30 -22.90
CA LYS A 184 20.63 7.31 -24.32
C LYS A 184 21.12 5.95 -24.85
N ASN A 185 20.63 4.86 -24.28
CA ASN A 185 20.93 3.49 -24.72
C ASN A 185 19.87 3.00 -25.72
N GLY A 186 19.98 3.45 -26.97
CA GLY A 186 19.05 3.09 -28.05
C GLY A 186 18.86 1.57 -28.25
N PRO A 187 19.92 0.74 -28.27
CA PRO A 187 19.76 -0.72 -28.32
C PRO A 187 18.94 -1.30 -27.17
N GLY A 188 19.18 -0.84 -25.93
CA GLY A 188 18.43 -1.27 -24.74
C GLY A 188 16.96 -0.83 -24.78
N GLU A 189 16.69 0.40 -25.21
CA GLU A 189 15.33 0.93 -25.40
C GLU A 189 14.55 0.06 -26.40
N ARG A 190 15.12 -0.23 -27.57
CA ARG A 190 14.49 -1.09 -28.59
C ARG A 190 14.18 -2.48 -28.09
N ALA A 191 15.11 -3.10 -27.35
CA ALA A 191 14.90 -4.43 -26.80
C ALA A 191 13.71 -4.45 -25.82
N ALA A 192 13.60 -3.45 -24.96
CA ALA A 192 12.49 -3.32 -24.02
C ALA A 192 11.15 -3.11 -24.73
N TRP A 193 11.09 -2.26 -25.78
CA TRP A 193 9.86 -2.08 -26.56
C TRP A 193 9.41 -3.35 -27.28
N LYS A 194 10.36 -4.13 -27.82
CA LYS A 194 10.05 -5.42 -28.44
C LYS A 194 9.46 -6.40 -27.42
N GLU A 195 10.01 -6.47 -26.21
CA GLU A 195 9.49 -7.33 -25.15
C GLU A 195 8.06 -6.95 -24.72
N ILE A 196 7.74 -5.65 -24.68
CA ILE A 196 6.37 -5.14 -24.44
C ILE A 196 5.42 -5.58 -25.56
N GLU A 197 5.88 -5.51 -26.80
CA GLU A 197 5.07 -5.86 -27.97
C GLU A 197 4.73 -7.35 -27.98
N GLU A 198 5.70 -8.22 -27.70
CA GLU A 198 5.50 -9.67 -27.54
C GLU A 198 4.52 -9.97 -26.38
N LEU A 199 4.62 -9.25 -25.26
CA LEU A 199 3.68 -9.36 -24.16
C LEU A 199 2.26 -8.96 -24.57
N PHE A 200 2.09 -7.84 -25.28
CA PHE A 200 0.79 -7.34 -25.69
C PHE A 200 0.15 -8.16 -26.81
N GLN A 201 0.95 -8.77 -27.69
CA GLN A 201 0.47 -9.71 -28.71
C GLN A 201 -0.04 -11.01 -28.06
N SER A 202 0.65 -11.50 -27.03
CA SER A 202 0.24 -12.71 -26.31
C SER A 202 -0.91 -12.47 -25.33
N LYS A 203 -1.14 -11.23 -24.87
CA LYS A 203 -2.15 -10.87 -23.87
C LYS A 203 -2.89 -9.58 -24.26
N LYS A 204 -3.91 -9.71 -25.10
CA LYS A 204 -4.62 -8.56 -25.67
C LYS A 204 -5.38 -7.74 -24.61
N GLU A 205 -6.02 -8.40 -23.66
CA GLU A 205 -6.79 -7.76 -22.60
C GLU A 205 -5.88 -6.95 -21.66
N LEU A 206 -4.68 -7.49 -21.38
CA LEU A 206 -3.63 -6.76 -20.66
C LEU A 206 -3.17 -5.53 -21.44
N ALA A 207 -2.96 -5.68 -22.74
CA ALA A 207 -2.56 -4.57 -23.61
C ALA A 207 -3.61 -3.45 -23.60
N GLU A 208 -4.89 -3.79 -23.73
CA GLU A 208 -5.99 -2.82 -23.67
C GLU A 208 -6.04 -2.09 -22.32
N LEU A 209 -5.90 -2.83 -21.21
CA LEU A 209 -5.88 -2.25 -19.87
C LEU A 209 -4.70 -1.26 -19.70
N VAL A 210 -3.49 -1.66 -20.10
CA VAL A 210 -2.29 -0.82 -19.92
C VAL A 210 -2.31 0.38 -20.87
N LEU A 211 -2.67 0.19 -22.14
CA LEU A 211 -2.68 1.26 -23.15
C LEU A 211 -3.78 2.29 -22.92
N SER A 212 -4.91 1.89 -22.30
CA SER A 212 -5.99 2.82 -21.95
C SER A 212 -5.74 3.60 -20.65
N SER A 213 -4.72 3.22 -19.87
CA SER A 213 -4.43 3.83 -18.57
C SER A 213 -3.80 5.23 -18.67
N PHE A 214 -3.33 5.65 -19.85
CA PHE A 214 -2.65 6.94 -20.03
C PHE A 214 -3.16 7.69 -21.26
N SER A 215 -3.63 8.91 -21.02
CA SER A 215 -3.88 9.91 -22.04
C SER A 215 -3.48 11.25 -21.46
N GLU A 216 -2.39 11.83 -21.97
CA GLU A 216 -1.97 13.18 -21.60
C GLU A 216 -1.90 14.03 -22.86
N LYS A 217 -2.53 15.21 -22.84
CA LYS A 217 -2.47 16.20 -23.94
C LYS A 217 -2.75 15.60 -25.33
N GLN A 218 -3.74 14.70 -25.41
CA GLN A 218 -4.16 14.01 -26.64
C GLN A 218 -3.19 12.95 -27.20
N MET A 219 -2.08 12.65 -26.50
CA MET A 219 -1.20 11.55 -26.85
C MET A 219 -1.52 10.35 -25.95
N SER A 220 -1.92 9.24 -26.56
CA SER A 220 -2.06 7.97 -25.83
C SER A 220 -0.69 7.31 -25.63
N LEU A 221 -0.60 6.39 -24.66
CA LEU A 221 0.60 5.55 -24.52
C LEU A 221 0.90 4.77 -25.82
N ARG A 222 -0.14 4.37 -26.55
CA ARG A 222 0.03 3.70 -27.85
C ARG A 222 0.73 4.61 -28.86
N ASP A 223 0.27 5.86 -28.99
CA ASP A 223 0.85 6.83 -29.93
C ASP A 223 2.32 7.11 -29.58
N TYR A 224 2.61 7.26 -28.28
CA TYR A 224 3.96 7.44 -27.78
C TYR A 224 4.89 6.27 -28.17
N ILE A 225 4.48 5.03 -27.90
CA ILE A 225 5.28 3.83 -28.22
C ILE A 225 5.58 3.75 -29.72
N GLU A 226 4.57 3.99 -30.57
CA GLU A 226 4.74 3.97 -32.03
C GLU A 226 5.67 5.07 -32.54
N GLU A 227 5.61 6.28 -31.96
CA GLU A 227 6.53 7.35 -32.30
C GLU A 227 7.99 7.00 -31.89
N ARG A 228 8.19 6.48 -30.68
CA ARG A 228 9.51 6.09 -30.18
C ARG A 228 10.17 5.01 -31.02
N LYS A 229 9.40 4.04 -31.51
CA LYS A 229 9.90 2.99 -32.43
C LYS A 229 10.46 3.58 -33.73
N LYS A 230 9.79 4.58 -34.31
CA LYS A 230 10.24 5.26 -35.53
C LYS A 230 11.55 6.03 -35.32
N GLN A 231 11.69 6.70 -34.17
CA GLN A 231 12.90 7.46 -33.84
C GLN A 231 14.10 6.57 -33.48
N SER A 232 13.83 5.32 -33.09
CA SER A 232 14.86 4.35 -32.69
C SER A 232 15.36 3.49 -33.86
N SER A 233 14.72 3.57 -35.03
CA SER A 233 15.07 2.82 -36.25
C SER A 233 16.16 3.55 -37.04
#